data_AF-A0A4D4KXR9-F1
#
_entry.id   AF-A0A4D4KXR9-F1
#
_cell.length_a   1.000
_cell.length_b   1.000
_cell.length_c   1.000
_cell.angle_alpha   90.00
_cell.angle_beta   90.00
_cell.angle_gamma   90.00
#
_symmetry.space_group_name_H-M   'P 1'
#
loop_
_entity.id
_entity.type
_entity.pdbx_description
1 polymer ?
#
loop_
_entity_poly.entity_id
_entity_poly.type
_entity_poly.pdbx_seq_one_letter_code
_entity_poly.pdbx_strand_id
1 'polypeptide(L)'
;MRGLLEAFEPIFAEVVVTGNSSHRAMDPDELAAIAVEVFGSDRVQVEPRLDDALEAAITLAEEEGEYAGAGVLVTGSVITVGEARLLLGKG
;
A
#
# COMPACT_ATOMS: atom_id res chain seq x y z
N MET A 1 7.34 -11.94 -3.05
CA MET A 1 7.03 -10.59 -2.53
C MET A 1 8.27 -9.87 -2.02
N ARG A 2 9.13 -10.48 -1.18
CA ARG A 2 10.34 -9.82 -0.65
C ARG A 2 11.16 -9.01 -1.66
N GLY A 3 11.62 -9.60 -2.76
CA GLY A 3 12.45 -8.88 -3.74
C GLY A 3 11.76 -7.67 -4.41
N LEU A 4 10.43 -7.64 -4.44
CA LEU A 4 9.67 -6.47 -4.89
C LEU A 4 9.68 -5.36 -3.83
N LEU A 5 9.46 -5.74 -2.56
CA LEU A 5 9.48 -4.83 -1.42
C LEU A 5 10.86 -4.22 -1.21
N GLU A 6 11.93 -5.02 -1.35
CA GLU A 6 13.32 -4.54 -1.27
C GLU A 6 13.65 -3.50 -2.35
N ALA A 7 13.06 -3.62 -3.54
CA ALA A 7 13.24 -2.64 -4.61
C ALA A 7 12.49 -1.33 -4.34
N PHE A 8 11.44 -1.36 -3.52
CA PHE A 8 10.62 -0.20 -3.17
C PHE A 8 11.07 0.52 -1.90
N GLU A 9 11.75 -0.20 -1.00
CA GLU A 9 12.29 0.32 0.26
C GLU A 9 13.00 1.68 0.13
N PRO A 10 13.93 1.90 -0.83
CA PRO A 10 14.63 3.18 -0.93
C PRO A 10 13.79 4.31 -1.56
N ILE A 11 12.57 4.02 -2.03
CA ILE A 11 11.73 4.94 -2.80
C ILE A 11 10.51 5.39 -1.99
N PHE A 12 9.84 4.48 -1.28
CA PHE A 12 8.61 4.79 -0.57
C PHE A 12 8.90 5.28 0.84
N ALA A 13 8.29 6.38 1.27
CA ALA A 13 8.36 6.82 2.65
C ALA A 13 7.65 5.81 3.57
N GLU A 14 6.43 5.43 3.21
CA GLU A 14 5.60 4.47 3.96
C GLU A 14 4.88 3.50 3.01
N VAL A 15 4.43 2.37 3.56
CA VAL A 15 3.63 1.36 2.83
C VAL A 15 2.37 0.96 3.60
N VAL A 16 1.24 0.96 2.90
CA VAL A 16 -0.02 0.40 3.38
C VAL A 16 -0.24 -0.95 2.71
N VAL A 17 -0.28 -2.01 3.52
CA VAL A 17 -0.50 -3.39 3.08
C VAL A 17 -1.99 -3.72 3.13
N THR A 18 -2.51 -4.34 2.07
CA THR A 18 -3.94 -4.64 1.94
C THR A 18 -4.22 -5.93 1.18
N GLY A 19 -5.47 -6.43 1.29
CA GLY A 19 -5.99 -7.55 0.53
C GLY A 19 -6.78 -7.08 -0.71
N ASN A 20 -6.76 -7.89 -1.77
CA ASN A 20 -7.66 -7.72 -2.93
C ASN A 20 -8.65 -8.90 -3.01
N SER A 21 -9.64 -8.82 -3.90
CA SER A 21 -10.70 -9.84 -3.99
C SER A 21 -10.25 -11.21 -4.54
N SER A 22 -8.99 -11.34 -4.99
CA SER A 22 -8.50 -12.57 -5.58
C SER A 22 -8.29 -13.67 -4.54
N HIS A 23 -8.78 -14.88 -4.81
CA HIS A 23 -8.46 -16.07 -4.02
C HIS A 23 -6.96 -16.44 -4.01
N ARG A 24 -6.16 -15.84 -4.89
CA ARG A 24 -4.69 -15.99 -4.93
C ARG A 24 -3.97 -14.86 -4.19
N ALA A 25 -4.71 -13.92 -3.59
CA ALA A 25 -4.10 -12.89 -2.78
C ALA A 25 -3.38 -13.54 -1.60
N MET A 26 -2.18 -13.02 -1.32
CA MET A 26 -1.49 -13.32 -0.07
C MET A 26 -2.29 -12.71 1.07
N ASP A 27 -2.29 -13.37 2.21
CA ASP A 27 -2.91 -12.83 3.42
C ASP A 27 -2.23 -11.48 3.79
N PRO A 28 -3.00 -10.42 4.12
CA PRO A 28 -2.43 -9.12 4.46
C PRO A 28 -1.44 -9.18 5.62
N ASP A 29 -1.66 -10.03 6.62
CA ASP A 29 -0.76 -10.15 7.78
C ASP A 29 0.54 -10.86 7.38
N GLU A 30 0.47 -11.85 6.48
CA GLU A 30 1.67 -12.51 5.92
C GLU A 30 2.49 -11.52 5.07
N LEU A 31 1.83 -10.71 4.24
CA LEU A 31 2.52 -9.68 3.46
C LEU A 31 3.10 -8.59 4.37
N ALA A 32 2.39 -8.20 5.42
CA ALA A 32 2.84 -7.23 6.40
C ALA A 32 4.07 -7.70 7.15
N ALA A 33 4.14 -8.97 7.54
CA ALA A 33 5.33 -9.53 8.18
C ALA A 33 6.58 -9.36 7.29
N ILE A 34 6.45 -9.62 5.99
CA ILE A 34 7.54 -9.41 5.03
C ILE A 34 7.85 -7.91 4.88
N ALA A 35 6.83 -7.06 4.83
CA ALA A 35 7.02 -5.61 4.70
C ALA A 35 7.74 -5.03 5.93
N VAL A 36 7.39 -5.44 7.15
CA VAL A 36 8.04 -5.00 8.39
C VAL A 36 9.52 -5.37 8.41
N GLU A 37 9.87 -6.56 7.93
CA GLU A 37 11.28 -6.96 7.82
C GLU A 37 12.10 -6.13 6.82
N VAL A 38 11.44 -5.52 5.83
CA VAL A 38 12.10 -4.74 4.78
C VAL A 38 12.10 -3.24 5.12
N PHE A 39 10.95 -2.69 5.49
CA PHE A 39 10.74 -1.25 5.68
C PHE A 39 10.94 -0.79 7.14
N GLY A 40 10.82 -1.69 8.11
CA GLY A 40 10.65 -1.36 9.53
C GLY A 40 9.17 -1.23 9.91
N SER A 41 8.84 -1.51 11.17
CA SER A 41 7.44 -1.49 11.64
C SER A 41 6.83 -0.08 11.70
N ASP A 42 7.67 0.94 11.76
CA ASP A 42 7.28 2.35 11.78
C ASP A 42 6.76 2.86 10.42
N ARG A 43 7.11 2.17 9.33
CA ARG A 43 6.75 2.55 7.96
C ARG A 43 5.71 1.63 7.33
N VAL A 44 5.10 0.74 8.12
CA VAL A 44 4.15 -0.27 7.64
C VAL A 44 2.84 -0.15 8.37
N GLN A 45 1.78 0.18 7.62
CA GLN A 45 0.39 0.10 8.08
C GLN A 45 -0.32 -1.06 7.37
N VAL A 46 -1.29 -1.68 8.03
CA VAL A 46 -2.07 -2.79 7.48
C VAL A 46 -3.54 -2.41 7.51
N GLU A 47 -4.16 -2.42 6.34
CA GLU A 47 -5.60 -2.20 6.17
C GLU A 47 -6.17 -3.36 5.32
N PRO A 48 -6.87 -4.33 5.92
CA PRO A 48 -7.31 -5.54 5.21
C PRO A 48 -8.25 -5.27 4.02
N ARG A 49 -8.94 -4.13 4.04
CA ARG A 49 -9.84 -3.71 2.96
C ARG A 49 -9.18 -2.62 2.11
N LEU A 50 -9.35 -2.73 0.79
CA LEU A 50 -8.70 -1.82 -0.14
C LEU A 50 -9.25 -0.38 -0.05
N ASP A 51 -10.52 -0.18 0.27
CA ASP A 51 -11.09 1.16 0.48
C ASP A 51 -10.44 1.86 1.68
N ASP A 52 -10.33 1.16 2.81
CA ASP A 52 -9.65 1.67 4.01
C ASP A 52 -8.16 1.93 3.75
N ALA A 53 -7.50 1.03 3.01
CA ALA A 53 -6.09 1.18 2.64
C ALA A 53 -5.81 2.42 1.77
N LEU A 54 -6.73 2.75 0.86
CA LEU A 54 -6.63 3.94 0.02
C LEU A 54 -6.81 5.21 0.87
N GLU A 55 -7.78 5.22 1.78
CA GLU A 55 -8.00 6.35 2.68
C GLU A 55 -6.76 6.59 3.56
N ALA A 56 -6.24 5.54 4.20
CA ALA A 56 -5.03 5.62 4.99
C ALA A 56 -3.83 6.15 4.19
N ALA A 57 -3.59 5.63 2.99
CA ALA A 57 -2.49 6.08 2.15
C ALA A 57 -2.62 7.54 1.71
N ILE A 58 -3.84 8.01 1.45
CA ILE A 58 -4.11 9.42 1.10
C ILE A 58 -3.83 10.31 2.31
N THR A 59 -4.32 9.93 3.50
CA THR A 59 -4.05 10.68 4.74
C THR A 59 -2.55 10.80 5.01
N LEU A 60 -1.80 9.71 4.90
CA LEU A 60 -0.34 9.71 5.07
C LEU A 60 0.35 10.66 4.07
N ALA A 61 -0.06 10.62 2.80
CA ALA A 61 0.48 11.52 1.78
C ALA A 61 0.14 13.00 2.06
N GLU A 62 -1.06 13.30 2.55
CA GLU A 62 -1.46 14.67 2.91
C GLU A 62 -0.65 15.22 4.09
N GLU A 63 -0.32 14.37 5.07
CA GLU A 63 0.49 14.75 6.25
C GLU A 63 1.95 15.04 5.89
N GLU A 64 2.56 14.29 4.96
CA GLU A 64 3.93 14.56 4.49
C GLU A 64 4.00 15.75 3.50
N GLY A 65 2.87 16.11 2.89
CA GLY A 65 2.77 17.03 1.76
C GLY A 65 2.99 18.52 2.06
N GLU A 66 3.20 18.92 3.32
CA GLU A 66 3.27 20.34 3.70
C GLU A 66 4.47 21.08 3.07
N TYR A 67 5.53 20.36 2.64
CA TYR A 67 6.75 20.96 2.09
C TYR A 67 7.27 20.35 0.78
N ALA A 68 6.85 19.13 0.41
CA ALA A 68 7.22 18.46 -0.84
C ALA A 68 6.00 17.67 -1.33
N GLY A 69 5.63 17.79 -2.60
CA GLY A 69 4.45 17.09 -3.12
C GLY A 69 4.52 15.58 -2.87
N ALA A 70 3.53 15.04 -2.18
CA ALA A 70 3.39 13.62 -1.90
C ALA A 70 2.36 12.97 -2.84
N GLY A 71 2.39 11.65 -2.93
CA GLY A 71 1.44 10.91 -3.76
C GLY A 71 1.40 9.43 -3.44
N VAL A 72 0.27 8.81 -3.77
CA VAL A 72 0.01 7.39 -3.51
C VAL A 72 0.27 6.56 -4.76
N LEU A 73 1.09 5.52 -4.65
CA LEU A 73 1.31 4.53 -5.70
C LEU A 73 0.66 3.18 -5.32
N VAL A 74 -0.40 2.81 -6.05
CA VAL A 74 -1.03 1.49 -5.90
C VAL A 74 -0.31 0.47 -6.80
N THR A 75 0.18 -0.63 -6.22
CA THR A 75 0.98 -1.64 -6.94
C THR A 75 0.82 -3.06 -6.34
N GLY A 76 1.65 -4.01 -6.78
CA GLY A 76 1.73 -5.38 -6.26
C GLY A 76 0.82 -6.38 -6.97
N SER A 77 -0.26 -5.92 -7.60
CA SER A 77 -1.19 -6.79 -8.35
C SER A 77 -2.02 -5.99 -9.35
N VAL A 78 -2.21 -6.55 -10.55
CA VAL A 78 -3.13 -5.99 -11.55
C VAL A 78 -4.58 -5.93 -11.05
N ILE A 79 -4.96 -6.83 -10.14
CA ILE A 79 -6.28 -6.84 -9.52
C ILE A 79 -6.41 -5.67 -8.54
N THR A 80 -5.43 -5.49 -7.65
CA THR A 80 -5.40 -4.35 -6.72
C THR A 80 -5.48 -3.01 -7.46
N VAL A 81 -4.68 -2.85 -8.53
CA VAL A 81 -4.71 -1.63 -9.36
C VAL A 81 -6.06 -1.43 -10.04
N GLY A 82 -6.66 -2.51 -10.57
CA GLY A 82 -7.96 -2.45 -11.22
C GLY A 82 -9.09 -2.08 -10.25
N GLU A 83 -9.10 -2.66 -9.06
CA GLU A 83 -10.07 -2.37 -8.00
C GLU A 83 -9.91 -0.94 -7.48
N ALA A 84 -8.68 -0.50 -7.20
CA ALA A 84 -8.41 0.88 -6.78
C ALA A 84 -8.88 1.88 -7.84
N ARG A 85 -8.65 1.61 -9.13
CA ARG A 85 -9.16 2.43 -10.23
C ARG A 85 -10.69 2.52 -10.22
N LEU A 86 -11.40 1.45 -9.89
CA LEU A 86 -12.88 1.46 -9.81
C LEU A 86 -13.39 2.25 -8.60
N LEU A 87 -12.67 2.22 -7.48
CA LEU A 87 -13.01 2.98 -6.28
C LEU A 87 -12.75 4.48 -6.49
N LEU A 88 -11.61 4.84 -7.07
CA LEU A 88 -11.22 6.24 -7.31
C LEU A 88 -11.90 6.85 -8.54
N GLY A 89 -12.29 6.03 -9.51
CA GLY A 89 -12.90 6.46 -10.77
C GLY A 89 -14.42 6.68 -10.73
N LYS A 90 -15.04 6.59 -9.54
CA LYS A 90 -16.44 6.99 -9.32
C LYS A 90 -16.48 8.45 -8.84
N GLY A 91 -16.16 9.34 -9.77
CA GLY A 91 -16.56 10.75 -9.80
C GLY A 91 -17.30 11.03 -11.10
#